data_AF-A0A376ZFM5-F1
#
_entry.id   AF-A0A376ZFM5-F1
#
_cell.length_a   1.000
_cell.length_b   1.000
_cell.length_c   1.000
_cell.angle_alpha   90.00
_cell.angle_beta   90.00
_cell.angle_gamma   90.00
#
_symmetry.space_group_name_H-M   'P 1'
#
loop_
_entity.id
_entity.type
_entity.pdbx_description
1 polymer ?
#
loop_
_entity_poly.entity_id
_entity_poly.type
_entity_poly.pdbx_seq_one_letter_code
_entity_poly.pdbx_strand_id
1 'polypeptide(L)'
;MSNASYPTGVENHGGSLRIWFHYNGKRVRENLGVPDTAKNRKIAGELRTSVCFAIRMGSFDYAAQFPNSPNLKHFGLGKREITVKALSEKWLDLKKIEICANALNRYPSVIKNMLPMLGEKKLVSSITKEDLLFARRDLLTGYQKLSNGKISSIKGRSVVTVNYYMTTIAGMFQFATDNGYTSGNPFNGLAPLKKSKVKPDPLTRDEFIRFIEACRHQQTKNLWILAVYTGIRHGELVSLAWEDIDLKARTITIRRNYTKLGEFTPPKTDAGTGRTIHLVQPAIDALKSQAEMTMLGKQHSVEVKQRNMGEVLCINALLFLVLR
;
A
#
# COMPACT_ATOMS: atom_id res chain seq x y z
N MET A 1 35.70 56.69 -4.34
CA MET A 1 35.20 55.35 -4.70
C MET A 1 34.31 55.52 -5.92
N SER A 2 34.68 54.93 -7.06
CA SER A 2 33.96 55.10 -8.32
C SER A 2 32.51 54.61 -8.20
N ASN A 3 31.55 55.44 -8.60
CA ASN A 3 30.15 55.03 -8.75
C ASN A 3 30.08 53.97 -9.86
N ALA A 4 30.20 52.70 -9.47
CA ALA A 4 29.92 51.58 -10.33
C ALA A 4 28.48 51.72 -10.87
N SER A 5 28.32 51.98 -12.17
CA SER A 5 27.00 51.97 -12.81
C SER A 5 26.48 50.53 -12.86
N TYR A 6 25.39 50.27 -12.13
CA TYR A 6 24.69 48.98 -12.16
C TYR A 6 23.49 49.05 -13.11
N PRO A 7 23.26 48.02 -13.94
CA PRO A 7 22.02 47.92 -14.71
C PRO A 7 20.79 47.94 -13.81
N THR A 8 19.66 48.43 -14.33
CA THR A 8 18.41 48.54 -13.58
C THR A 8 18.01 47.19 -12.98
N GLY A 9 17.87 47.14 -11.65
CA GLY A 9 17.50 45.92 -10.96
C GLY A 9 18.67 45.06 -10.49
N VAL A 10 19.92 45.44 -10.75
CA VAL A 10 21.13 44.72 -10.31
C VAL A 10 21.80 45.50 -9.18
N GLU A 11 22.27 44.82 -8.14
CA GLU A 11 23.01 45.43 -7.03
C GLU A 11 24.04 44.47 -6.44
N ASN A 12 25.12 45.00 -5.86
CA ASN A 12 26.11 44.21 -5.13
C ASN A 12 25.64 43.97 -3.68
N HIS A 13 25.76 42.74 -3.22
CA HIS A 13 25.50 42.34 -1.85
C HIS A 13 26.58 41.37 -1.35
N GLY A 14 27.45 41.86 -0.46
CA GLY A 14 28.50 41.04 0.16
C GLY A 14 29.54 40.50 -0.83
N GLY A 15 29.82 41.22 -1.92
CA GLY A 15 30.77 40.80 -2.97
C GLY A 15 30.16 39.94 -4.08
N SER A 16 28.87 39.57 -3.95
CA SER A 16 28.09 38.85 -4.97
C SER A 16 27.00 39.72 -5.57
N LEU A 17 26.63 39.48 -6.84
CA LEU A 17 25.53 40.20 -7.49
C LEU A 17 24.18 39.58 -7.13
N ARG A 18 23.21 40.44 -6.83
CA ARG A 18 21.80 40.09 -6.71
C ARG A 18 20.95 40.91 -7.66
N ILE A 19 19.80 40.36 -8.05
CA ILE A 19 18.80 41.05 -8.86
C ILE A 19 17.51 41.25 -8.08
N TRP A 20 16.76 42.31 -8.40
CA TRP A 20 15.44 42.54 -7.86
C TRP A 20 14.40 42.80 -8.95
N PHE A 21 13.20 42.27 -8.74
CA PHE A 21 12.05 42.39 -9.63
C PHE A 21 10.74 42.25 -8.83
N HIS A 22 9.60 42.49 -9.46
CA HIS A 22 8.29 42.30 -8.84
C HIS A 22 7.70 40.96 -9.28
N TYR A 23 7.20 40.17 -8.34
CA TYR A 23 6.51 38.92 -8.58
C TYR A 23 5.36 38.78 -7.57
N ASN A 24 4.16 38.42 -8.04
CA ASN A 24 2.94 38.35 -7.22
C ASN A 24 2.73 39.57 -6.30
N GLY A 25 2.89 40.78 -6.85
CA GLY A 25 2.67 42.05 -6.14
C GLY A 25 3.72 42.39 -5.08
N LYS A 26 4.78 41.58 -4.91
CA LYS A 26 5.87 41.82 -3.93
C LYS A 26 7.19 42.04 -4.65
N ARG A 27 8.03 42.94 -4.11
CA ARG A 27 9.41 43.11 -4.57
C ARG A 27 10.27 41.99 -4.01
N VAL A 28 10.90 41.23 -4.89
CA VAL A 28 11.72 40.06 -4.57
C VAL A 28 13.17 40.34 -4.91
N ARG A 29 14.09 39.76 -4.14
CA ARG A 29 15.53 39.84 -4.36
C ARG A 29 16.12 38.44 -4.44
N GLU A 30 16.86 38.17 -5.51
CA GLU A 30 17.50 36.87 -5.77
C GLU A 30 19.01 37.05 -5.89
N ASN A 31 19.78 36.31 -5.11
CA ASN A 31 21.24 36.31 -5.21
C ASN A 31 21.68 35.37 -6.33
N LEU A 32 22.51 35.86 -7.24
CA LEU A 32 23.04 35.07 -8.36
C LEU A 32 24.30 34.30 -7.98
N GLY A 33 24.92 34.60 -6.85
CA GLY A 33 26.15 33.94 -6.38
C GLY A 33 27.40 34.22 -7.22
N VAL A 34 27.31 35.13 -8.19
CA VAL A 34 28.42 35.52 -9.07
C VAL A 34 29.16 36.75 -8.51
N PRO A 35 30.50 36.83 -8.64
CA PRO A 35 31.26 37.97 -8.14
C PRO A 35 30.94 39.24 -8.93
N ASP A 36 31.10 40.38 -8.29
CA ASP A 36 30.83 41.68 -8.88
C ASP A 36 31.90 42.10 -9.91
N THR A 37 31.67 41.74 -11.18
CA THR A 37 32.50 42.14 -12.34
C THR A 37 31.65 42.83 -13.39
N ALA A 38 32.25 43.68 -14.24
CA ALA A 38 31.52 44.37 -15.30
C ALA A 38 30.76 43.41 -16.25
N LYS A 39 31.36 42.26 -16.56
CA LYS A 39 30.73 41.19 -17.36
C LYS A 39 29.52 40.59 -16.63
N ASN A 40 29.67 40.26 -15.35
CA ASN A 40 28.58 39.66 -14.57
C ASN A 40 27.44 40.65 -14.31
N ARG A 41 27.73 41.95 -14.17
CA ARG A 41 26.69 43.00 -14.10
C ARG A 41 25.81 43.02 -15.35
N LYS A 42 26.43 42.94 -16.54
CA LYS A 42 25.70 42.88 -17.82
C LYS A 42 24.79 41.65 -17.89
N ILE A 43 25.34 40.46 -17.59
CA ILE A 43 24.59 39.19 -17.59
C ILE A 43 23.44 39.23 -16.58
N ALA A 44 23.67 39.77 -15.38
CA ALA A 44 22.62 39.91 -14.36
C ALA A 44 21.49 40.84 -14.83
N GLY A 45 21.82 41.93 -15.55
CA GLY A 45 20.85 42.83 -16.15
C GLY A 45 20.02 42.17 -17.25
N GLU A 46 20.66 41.40 -18.13
CA GLU A 46 19.98 40.61 -19.18
C GLU A 46 19.05 39.55 -18.58
N LEU A 47 19.53 38.81 -17.58
CA LEU A 47 18.73 37.83 -16.85
C LEU A 47 17.49 38.48 -16.20
N ARG A 48 17.68 39.61 -15.50
CA ARG A 48 16.56 40.35 -14.89
C ARG A 48 15.56 40.83 -15.93
N THR A 49 16.04 41.27 -17.10
CA THR A 49 15.19 41.69 -18.22
C THR A 49 14.36 40.52 -18.76
N SER A 50 14.99 39.35 -18.96
CA SER A 50 14.33 38.11 -19.38
C SER A 50 13.25 37.67 -18.36
N VAL A 51 13.58 37.70 -17.07
CA VAL A 51 12.64 37.37 -15.98
C VAL A 51 11.43 38.32 -15.98
N CYS A 52 11.66 39.64 -16.03
CA CYS A 52 10.57 40.62 -16.10
C CYS A 52 9.68 40.43 -17.34
N PHE A 53 10.28 40.07 -18.48
CA PHE A 53 9.54 39.78 -19.71
C PHE A 53 8.67 38.52 -19.55
N ALA A 54 9.24 37.41 -19.06
CA ALA A 54 8.50 36.18 -18.83
C ALA A 54 7.33 36.37 -17.84
N ILE A 55 7.53 37.18 -16.79
CA ILE A 55 6.47 37.51 -15.81
C ILE A 55 5.34 38.25 -16.51
N ARG A 56 5.66 39.25 -17.34
CA ARG A 56 4.67 40.02 -18.10
C ARG A 56 3.90 39.16 -19.10
N MET A 57 4.55 38.16 -19.69
CA MET A 57 3.93 37.20 -20.63
C MET A 57 3.15 36.09 -19.92
N GLY A 58 3.17 36.02 -18.58
CA GLY A 58 2.50 34.96 -17.81
C GLY A 58 3.16 33.58 -17.91
N SER A 59 4.35 33.48 -18.51
CA SER A 59 5.06 32.22 -18.73
C SER A 59 6.21 31.97 -17.74
N PHE A 60 6.28 32.76 -16.67
CA PHE A 60 7.39 32.70 -15.72
C PHE A 60 7.20 31.61 -14.66
N ASP A 61 8.05 30.59 -14.72
CA ASP A 61 8.17 29.58 -13.67
C ASP A 61 9.29 29.98 -12.68
N TYR A 62 8.88 30.49 -11.52
CA TYR A 62 9.79 30.89 -10.45
C TYR A 62 10.64 29.73 -9.94
N ALA A 63 10.04 28.54 -9.80
CA ALA A 63 10.71 27.36 -9.25
C ALA A 63 11.75 26.79 -10.22
N ALA A 64 11.48 26.85 -11.52
CA ALA A 64 12.46 26.48 -12.54
C ALA A 64 13.61 27.48 -12.63
N GLN A 65 13.32 28.79 -12.55
CA GLN A 65 14.34 29.83 -12.70
C GLN A 65 15.23 29.97 -11.46
N PHE A 66 14.66 29.85 -10.26
CA PHE A 66 15.36 30.03 -8.98
C PHE A 66 15.10 28.84 -8.03
N PRO A 67 15.57 27.63 -8.38
CA PRO A 67 15.24 26.38 -7.66
C PRO A 67 15.75 26.31 -6.23
N ASN A 68 16.77 27.10 -5.89
CA ASN A 68 17.38 27.16 -4.55
C ASN A 68 17.01 28.43 -3.78
N SER A 69 16.01 29.19 -4.25
CA SER A 69 15.63 30.45 -3.61
C SER A 69 14.87 30.23 -2.30
N PRO A 70 15.21 30.96 -1.22
CA PRO A 70 14.41 30.97 0.01
C PRO A 70 13.00 31.55 -0.21
N ASN A 71 12.80 32.34 -1.28
CA ASN A 71 11.50 32.92 -1.61
C ASN A 71 10.50 31.88 -2.13
N LEU A 72 10.94 30.68 -2.53
CA LEU A 72 10.04 29.58 -2.90
C LEU A 72 9.06 29.23 -1.77
N LYS A 73 9.53 29.26 -0.51
CA LYS A 73 8.67 29.04 0.67
C LYS A 73 7.61 30.13 0.81
N HIS A 74 7.96 31.38 0.50
CA HIS A 74 7.06 32.54 0.65
C HIS A 74 5.96 32.56 -0.41
N PHE A 75 6.23 32.01 -1.60
CA PHE A 75 5.25 31.87 -2.68
C PHE A 75 4.49 30.54 -2.66
N GLY A 76 4.75 29.66 -1.67
CA GLY A 76 4.15 28.33 -1.63
C GLY A 76 4.64 27.40 -2.75
N LEU A 77 5.71 27.78 -3.44
CA LEU A 77 6.37 27.05 -4.55
C LEU A 77 7.55 26.19 -4.06
N GLY A 78 7.79 26.17 -2.74
CA GLY A 78 8.83 25.34 -2.13
C GLY A 78 8.48 23.86 -2.19
N LYS A 79 9.49 23.00 -2.34
CA LYS A 79 9.34 21.56 -2.15
C LYS A 79 8.72 21.32 -0.77
N ARG A 80 7.61 20.59 -0.73
CA ARG A 80 6.99 20.22 0.53
C ARG A 80 7.92 19.25 1.24
N GLU A 81 8.36 19.59 2.44
CA GLU A 81 9.23 18.73 3.23
C GLU A 81 8.39 17.89 4.18
N ILE A 82 8.69 16.60 4.25
CA ILE A 82 8.08 15.68 5.20
C ILE A 82 9.11 14.59 5.55
N THR A 83 9.10 14.15 6.80
CA THR A 83 9.93 13.02 7.23
C THR A 83 9.30 11.71 6.79
N VAL A 84 10.10 10.65 6.69
CA VAL A 84 9.60 9.31 6.33
C VAL A 84 8.53 8.86 7.33
N LYS A 85 8.72 9.12 8.63
CA LYS A 85 7.72 8.80 9.66
C LYS A 85 6.40 9.53 9.43
N ALA A 86 6.42 10.86 9.29
CA ALA A 86 5.21 11.66 9.12
C ALA A 86 4.47 11.31 7.81
N LEU A 87 5.22 11.01 6.75
CA LEU A 87 4.64 10.49 5.50
C LEU A 87 3.91 9.17 5.74
N SER A 88 4.54 8.25 6.49
CA SER A 88 3.96 6.92 6.73
C SER A 88 2.64 6.99 7.51
N GLU A 89 2.56 7.87 8.51
CA GLU A 89 1.35 8.08 9.32
C GLU A 89 0.22 8.69 8.48
N LYS A 90 0.53 9.74 7.71
CA LYS A 90 -0.41 10.39 6.80
C LYS A 90 -0.91 9.46 5.70
N TRP A 91 0.00 8.72 5.06
CA TRP A 91 -0.35 7.78 4.00
C TRP A 91 -1.22 6.65 4.53
N LEU A 92 -0.84 6.06 5.67
CA LEU A 92 -1.64 5.01 6.29
C LEU A 92 -3.06 5.48 6.57
N ASP A 93 -3.21 6.66 7.18
CA ASP A 93 -4.51 7.17 7.60
C ASP A 93 -5.47 7.35 6.42
N LEU A 94 -5.00 7.99 5.35
CA LEU A 94 -5.76 8.15 4.11
C LEU A 94 -6.03 6.79 3.43
N LYS A 95 -5.05 5.87 3.46
CA LYS A 95 -5.20 4.56 2.82
C LYS A 95 -6.25 3.67 3.50
N LYS A 96 -6.55 3.88 4.79
CA LYS A 96 -7.57 3.10 5.53
C LYS A 96 -8.93 3.11 4.85
N ILE A 97 -9.28 4.24 4.23
CA ILE A 97 -10.57 4.45 3.56
C ILE A 97 -10.65 3.67 2.24
N GLU A 98 -9.52 3.50 1.56
CA GLU A 98 -9.49 2.88 0.22
C GLU A 98 -9.44 1.35 0.24
N ILE A 99 -8.95 0.74 1.33
CA ILE A 99 -8.66 -0.70 1.37
C ILE A 99 -9.44 -1.42 2.46
N CYS A 100 -9.81 -2.68 2.19
CA CYS A 100 -10.50 -3.51 3.18
C CYS A 100 -9.62 -3.79 4.42
N ALA A 101 -10.26 -4.00 5.57
CA ALA A 101 -9.59 -4.19 6.87
C ALA A 101 -8.49 -5.27 6.85
N ASN A 102 -8.72 -6.39 6.13
CA ASN A 102 -7.71 -7.45 5.98
C ASN A 102 -6.45 -6.99 5.26
N ALA A 103 -6.59 -6.18 4.21
CA ALA A 103 -5.46 -5.63 3.48
C ALA A 103 -4.75 -4.60 4.35
N LEU A 104 -5.51 -3.74 5.04
CA LEU A 104 -4.98 -2.74 5.96
C LEU A 104 -4.14 -3.36 7.07
N ASN A 105 -4.58 -4.48 7.68
CA ASN A 105 -3.88 -5.10 8.81
C ASN A 105 -2.40 -5.44 8.51
N ARG A 106 -2.03 -5.61 7.23
CA ARG A 106 -0.64 -5.88 6.85
C ARG A 106 0.23 -4.63 6.75
N TYR A 107 -0.35 -3.48 6.37
CA TYR A 107 0.41 -2.26 6.07
C TYR A 107 1.15 -1.68 7.29
N PRO A 108 0.53 -1.54 8.48
CA PRO A 108 1.21 -1.09 9.69
C PRO A 108 2.40 -1.95 10.05
N SER A 109 2.29 -3.29 9.91
CA SER A 109 3.39 -4.20 10.17
C SER A 109 4.55 -3.99 9.19
N VAL A 110 4.26 -3.83 7.89
CA VAL A 110 5.28 -3.52 6.89
C VAL A 110 5.98 -2.20 7.22
N ILE A 111 5.22 -1.14 7.47
CA ILE A 111 5.77 0.19 7.76
C ILE A 111 6.61 0.18 9.03
N LYS A 112 6.10 -0.41 10.12
CA LYS A 112 6.84 -0.56 11.38
C LYS A 112 8.19 -1.25 11.19
N ASN A 113 8.27 -2.25 10.31
CA ASN A 113 9.52 -2.96 10.03
C ASN A 113 10.46 -2.16 9.10
N MET A 114 9.91 -1.37 8.18
CA MET A 114 10.68 -0.60 7.20
C MET A 114 11.18 0.75 7.74
N LEU A 115 10.45 1.37 8.66
CA LEU A 115 10.77 2.69 9.22
C LEU A 115 12.20 2.77 9.81
N PRO A 116 12.65 1.81 10.65
CA PRO A 116 14.02 1.84 11.16
C PRO A 116 15.09 1.69 10.07
N MET A 117 14.80 0.94 9.01
CA MET A 117 15.74 0.71 7.90
C MET A 117 15.86 1.93 6.98
N LEU A 118 14.77 2.67 6.80
CA LEU A 118 14.74 3.87 5.95
C LEU A 118 15.19 5.14 6.71
N GLY A 119 15.12 5.11 8.04
CA GLY A 119 15.42 6.25 8.91
C GLY A 119 14.21 7.17 9.09
N GLU A 120 13.52 7.00 10.22
CA GLU A 120 12.28 7.72 10.57
C GLU A 120 12.36 9.25 10.43
N LYS A 121 13.51 9.82 10.80
CA LYS A 121 13.77 11.27 10.81
C LYS A 121 14.32 11.81 9.50
N LYS A 122 14.72 10.94 8.55
CA LYS A 122 15.19 11.39 7.24
C LYS A 122 14.05 12.07 6.49
N LEU A 123 14.38 13.04 5.65
CA LEU A 123 13.44 13.62 4.71
C LEU A 123 13.13 12.60 3.61
N VAL A 124 11.89 12.58 3.14
CA VAL A 124 11.49 11.68 2.05
C VAL A 124 12.31 11.96 0.77
N SER A 125 12.61 13.23 0.51
CA SER A 125 13.44 13.68 -0.61
C SER A 125 14.89 13.22 -0.55
N SER A 126 15.40 12.82 0.62
CA SER A 126 16.79 12.35 0.78
C SER A 126 16.95 10.84 0.65
N ILE A 127 15.86 10.09 0.47
CA ILE A 127 15.92 8.63 0.36
C ILE A 127 16.37 8.24 -1.05
N THR A 128 17.47 7.50 -1.12
CA THR A 128 18.08 7.08 -2.37
C THR A 128 17.71 5.63 -2.72
N LYS A 129 17.96 5.24 -3.98
CA LYS A 129 17.82 3.84 -4.41
C LYS A 129 18.75 2.90 -3.64
N GLU A 130 19.90 3.38 -3.20
CA GLU A 130 20.86 2.61 -2.42
C GLU A 130 20.32 2.29 -1.01
N ASP A 131 19.71 3.27 -0.33
CA ASP A 131 19.04 3.03 0.97
C ASP A 131 17.98 1.90 0.84
N LEU A 132 17.24 1.88 -0.27
CA LEU A 132 16.23 0.85 -0.55
C LEU A 132 16.84 -0.53 -0.80
N LEU A 133 18.02 -0.61 -1.42
CA LEU A 133 18.74 -1.86 -1.64
C LEU A 133 19.31 -2.40 -0.32
N PHE A 134 19.82 -1.53 0.56
CA PHE A 134 20.21 -1.94 1.92
C PHE A 134 19.02 -2.46 2.72
N ALA A 135 17.89 -1.76 2.70
CA ALA A 135 16.66 -2.25 3.34
C ALA A 135 16.23 -3.62 2.77
N ARG A 136 16.27 -3.80 1.44
CA ARG A 136 15.95 -5.08 0.80
C ARG A 136 16.90 -6.20 1.24
N ARG A 137 18.21 -5.93 1.30
CA ARG A 137 19.22 -6.88 1.81
C ARG A 137 18.89 -7.27 3.24
N ASP A 138 18.64 -6.30 4.11
CA ASP A 138 18.38 -6.55 5.52
C ASP A 138 17.07 -7.33 5.74
N LEU A 139 16.07 -7.14 4.88
CA LEU A 139 14.87 -7.99 4.88
C LEU A 139 15.18 -9.46 4.49
N LEU A 140 16.14 -9.68 3.60
CA LEU A 140 16.54 -11.02 3.13
C LEU A 140 17.48 -11.74 4.09
N THR A 141 18.38 -11.03 4.76
CA THR A 141 19.47 -11.63 5.55
C THR A 141 19.36 -11.37 7.04
N GLY A 142 18.61 -10.35 7.45
CA GLY A 142 18.46 -9.96 8.84
C GLY A 142 17.46 -10.84 9.60
N TYR A 143 17.46 -10.69 10.93
CA TYR A 143 16.52 -11.40 11.78
C TYR A 143 15.16 -10.70 11.84
N GLN A 144 14.10 -11.48 11.96
CA GLN A 144 12.75 -10.95 12.05
C GLN A 144 12.43 -10.55 13.49
N LYS A 145 11.84 -9.37 13.69
CA LYS A 145 11.28 -8.97 14.99
C LYS A 145 9.86 -9.50 15.10
N LEU A 146 9.60 -10.27 16.15
CA LEU A 146 8.29 -10.82 16.49
C LEU A 146 7.42 -9.76 17.16
N SER A 147 6.10 -9.99 17.20
CA SER A 147 5.13 -9.07 17.82
C SER A 147 5.41 -8.82 19.30
N ASN A 148 5.94 -9.83 20.01
CA ASN A 148 6.37 -9.77 21.41
C ASN A 148 7.74 -9.11 21.63
N GLY A 149 8.32 -8.47 20.60
CA GLY A 149 9.62 -7.82 20.67
C GLY A 149 10.83 -8.77 20.60
N LYS A 150 10.62 -10.10 20.65
CA LYS A 150 11.70 -11.09 20.52
C LYS A 150 12.24 -11.15 19.08
N ILE A 151 13.49 -11.53 18.96
CA ILE A 151 14.13 -11.79 17.67
C ILE A 151 13.85 -13.25 17.27
N SER A 152 13.37 -13.47 16.05
CA SER A 152 13.16 -14.80 15.51
C SER A 152 14.49 -15.52 15.31
N SER A 153 14.52 -16.83 15.57
CA SER A 153 15.64 -17.70 15.22
C SER A 153 15.78 -17.89 13.70
N ILE A 154 14.73 -17.58 12.93
CA ILE A 154 14.71 -17.71 11.48
C ILE A 154 15.38 -16.48 10.87
N LYS A 155 16.48 -16.73 10.17
CA LYS A 155 17.22 -15.71 9.42
C LYS A 155 16.50 -15.41 8.10
N GLY A 156 16.29 -14.13 7.83
CA GLY A 156 15.72 -13.66 6.57
C GLY A 156 14.21 -13.85 6.43
N ARG A 157 13.63 -13.20 5.42
CA ARG A 157 12.24 -13.35 5.00
C ARG A 157 12.16 -13.99 3.61
N SER A 158 11.04 -14.65 3.32
CA SER A 158 10.79 -15.19 1.98
C SER A 158 10.83 -14.08 0.92
N VAL A 159 11.27 -14.41 -0.29
CA VAL A 159 11.29 -13.49 -1.43
C VAL A 159 9.91 -12.87 -1.71
N VAL A 160 8.84 -13.65 -1.52
CA VAL A 160 7.46 -13.18 -1.67
C VAL A 160 7.15 -12.08 -0.66
N THR A 161 7.53 -12.29 0.60
CA THR A 161 7.35 -11.31 1.68
C THR A 161 8.18 -10.06 1.43
N VAL A 162 9.44 -10.19 1.02
CA VAL A 162 10.31 -9.03 0.73
C VAL A 162 9.72 -8.20 -0.41
N ASN A 163 9.30 -8.84 -1.51
CA ASN A 163 8.65 -8.12 -2.61
C ASN A 163 7.36 -7.40 -2.16
N TYR A 164 6.57 -8.01 -1.27
CA TYR A 164 5.39 -7.36 -0.71
C TYR A 164 5.74 -6.11 0.10
N TYR A 165 6.79 -6.18 0.93
CA TYR A 165 7.28 -5.02 1.69
C TYR A 165 7.72 -3.90 0.75
N MET A 166 8.57 -4.23 -0.23
CA MET A 166 9.07 -3.25 -1.20
C MET A 166 7.94 -2.62 -2.01
N THR A 167 6.94 -3.39 -2.44
CA THR A 167 5.79 -2.88 -3.21
C THR A 167 4.91 -1.95 -2.36
N THR A 168 4.70 -2.29 -1.09
CA THR A 168 3.90 -1.47 -0.17
C THR A 168 4.57 -0.11 0.06
N ILE A 169 5.87 -0.10 0.34
CA ILE A 169 6.62 1.15 0.52
C ILE A 169 6.75 1.93 -0.80
N ALA A 170 6.86 1.25 -1.95
CA ALA A 170 6.82 1.91 -3.25
C ALA A 170 5.52 2.72 -3.45
N GLY A 171 4.38 2.19 -3.01
CA GLY A 171 3.10 2.91 -3.02
C GLY A 171 3.09 4.13 -2.09
N MET A 172 3.73 4.05 -0.93
CA MET A 172 3.90 5.20 -0.02
C MET A 172 4.75 6.31 -0.65
N PHE A 173 5.84 5.96 -1.34
CA PHE A 173 6.68 6.93 -2.04
C PHE A 173 6.05 7.43 -3.34
N GLN A 174 5.16 6.67 -3.96
CA GLN A 174 4.34 7.15 -5.07
C GLN A 174 3.42 8.26 -4.58
N PHE A 175 2.68 8.03 -3.49
CA PHE A 175 1.88 9.08 -2.84
C PHE A 175 2.72 10.32 -2.50
N ALA A 176 3.96 10.13 -2.06
CA ALA A 176 4.87 11.24 -1.80
C ALA A 176 5.22 12.05 -3.05
N THR A 177 5.45 11.37 -4.17
CA THR A 177 5.76 11.98 -5.46
C THR A 177 4.55 12.75 -5.99
N ASP A 178 3.37 12.15 -5.96
CA ASP A 178 2.12 12.74 -6.45
C ASP A 178 1.73 14.01 -5.66
N ASN A 179 2.15 14.10 -4.39
CA ASN A 179 1.91 15.25 -3.52
C ASN A 179 3.08 16.26 -3.47
N GLY A 180 4.11 16.08 -4.29
CA GLY A 180 5.25 17.01 -4.42
C GLY A 180 6.23 16.99 -3.23
N TYR A 181 6.26 15.92 -2.44
CA TYR A 181 7.22 15.75 -1.34
C TYR A 181 8.60 15.27 -1.82
N THR A 182 8.66 14.64 -2.99
CA THR A 182 9.89 14.25 -3.68
C THR A 182 9.71 14.48 -5.17
N SER A 183 10.81 14.76 -5.88
CA SER A 183 10.78 14.97 -7.34
C SER A 183 10.53 13.68 -8.13
N GLY A 184 10.73 12.52 -7.51
CA GLY A 184 10.49 11.24 -8.13
C GLY A 184 10.47 10.11 -7.10
N ASN A 185 9.87 8.98 -7.51
CA ASN A 185 9.80 7.80 -6.68
C ASN A 185 11.14 7.04 -6.71
N PRO A 186 11.87 6.90 -5.58
CA PRO A 186 13.16 6.20 -5.55
C PRO A 186 13.03 4.69 -5.85
N PHE A 187 11.81 4.14 -5.89
CA PHE A 187 11.55 2.76 -6.30
C PHE A 187 11.53 2.58 -7.83
N ASN A 188 11.53 3.66 -8.61
CA ASN A 188 11.52 3.56 -10.07
C ASN A 188 12.76 2.81 -10.58
N GLY A 189 12.53 1.80 -11.40
CA GLY A 189 13.59 0.90 -11.90
C GLY A 189 14.17 -0.05 -10.85
N LEU A 190 13.54 -0.25 -9.68
CA LEU A 190 13.85 -1.38 -8.78
C LEU A 190 13.01 -2.60 -9.16
N ALA A 191 13.60 -3.52 -9.90
CA ALA A 191 12.94 -4.79 -10.24
C ALA A 191 12.62 -5.61 -8.97
N PRO A 192 11.47 -6.30 -8.92
CA PRO A 192 11.18 -7.26 -7.87
C PRO A 192 12.15 -8.45 -7.95
N LEU A 193 12.41 -9.07 -6.81
CA LEU A 193 13.22 -10.28 -6.74
C LEU A 193 12.50 -11.44 -7.44
N LYS A 194 13.24 -12.25 -8.20
CA LYS A 194 12.69 -13.43 -8.89
C LYS A 194 12.12 -14.41 -7.87
N LYS A 195 10.85 -14.75 -8.03
CA LYS A 195 10.17 -15.76 -7.21
C LYS A 195 10.49 -17.13 -7.77
N SER A 196 10.97 -18.05 -6.94
CA SER A 196 10.93 -19.47 -7.30
C SER A 196 9.47 -19.89 -7.40
N LYS A 197 9.08 -20.50 -8.52
CA LYS A 197 7.76 -21.12 -8.62
C LYS A 197 7.83 -22.41 -7.80
N VAL A 198 7.25 -22.39 -6.61
CA VAL A 198 7.02 -23.63 -5.87
C VAL A 198 6.00 -24.43 -6.67
N LYS A 199 6.39 -25.63 -7.12
CA LYS A 199 5.43 -26.55 -7.74
C LYS A 199 4.44 -26.98 -6.66
N PRO A 200 3.13 -26.82 -6.86
CA PRO A 200 2.15 -27.38 -5.94
C PRO A 200 2.36 -28.87 -5.79
N ASP A 201 2.26 -29.38 -4.57
CA ASP A 201 2.31 -30.79 -4.22
C ASP A 201 0.91 -31.21 -3.74
N PRO A 202 0.00 -31.62 -4.65
CA PRO A 202 -1.37 -31.94 -4.31
C PRO A 202 -1.46 -33.33 -3.66
N LEU A 203 -2.45 -33.51 -2.78
CA LEU A 203 -2.73 -34.82 -2.20
C LEU A 203 -3.07 -35.84 -3.29
N THR A 204 -2.43 -37.01 -3.22
CA THR A 204 -2.87 -38.19 -3.95
C THR A 204 -4.20 -38.71 -3.41
N ARG A 205 -4.87 -39.59 -4.17
CA ARG A 205 -6.13 -40.22 -3.72
C ARG A 205 -5.94 -40.99 -2.41
N ASP A 206 -4.85 -41.73 -2.27
CA ASP A 206 -4.58 -42.55 -1.08
C ASP A 206 -4.22 -41.69 0.13
N GLU A 207 -3.49 -40.58 -0.07
CA GLU A 207 -3.24 -39.60 0.97
C GLU A 207 -4.52 -38.91 1.42
N PHE A 208 -5.42 -38.58 0.50
CA PHE A 208 -6.72 -38.02 0.83
C PHE A 208 -7.55 -38.98 1.69
N ILE A 209 -7.61 -40.26 1.32
CA ILE A 209 -8.34 -41.28 2.11
C ILE A 209 -7.76 -41.36 3.53
N ARG A 210 -6.44 -41.54 3.67
CA ARG A 210 -5.77 -41.58 4.99
C ARG A 210 -5.98 -40.29 5.79
N PHE A 211 -5.98 -39.14 5.13
CA PHE A 211 -6.23 -37.84 5.76
C PHE A 211 -7.65 -37.75 6.34
N ILE A 212 -8.66 -38.18 5.59
CA ILE A 212 -10.05 -38.21 6.08
C ILE A 212 -10.22 -39.22 7.21
N GLU A 213 -9.59 -40.39 7.12
CA GLU A 213 -9.62 -41.42 8.19
C GLU A 213 -8.98 -40.92 9.49
N ALA A 214 -7.90 -40.14 9.39
CA ALA A 214 -7.21 -39.56 10.55
C ALA A 214 -7.99 -38.44 11.26
N CYS A 215 -9.02 -37.86 10.63
CA CYS A 215 -9.85 -36.83 11.26
C CYS A 215 -10.67 -37.44 12.41
N ARG A 216 -10.58 -36.88 13.62
CA ARG A 216 -11.28 -37.42 14.81
C ARG A 216 -12.76 -37.05 14.87
N HIS A 217 -13.11 -35.84 14.42
CA HIS A 217 -14.47 -35.31 14.51
C HIS A 217 -15.20 -35.42 13.17
N GLN A 218 -16.46 -35.85 13.20
CA GLN A 218 -17.27 -36.02 11.99
C GLN A 218 -17.46 -34.70 11.22
N GLN A 219 -17.66 -33.58 11.92
CA GLN A 219 -17.76 -32.27 11.27
C GLN A 219 -16.48 -31.90 10.51
N THR A 220 -15.31 -32.22 11.07
CA THR A 220 -14.02 -32.00 10.39
C THR A 220 -13.87 -32.89 9.16
N LYS A 221 -14.32 -34.15 9.21
CA LYS A 221 -14.36 -35.03 8.04
C LYS A 221 -15.23 -34.45 6.94
N ASN A 222 -16.48 -34.11 7.26
CA ASN A 222 -17.45 -33.58 6.31
C ASN A 222 -16.94 -32.27 5.65
N LEU A 223 -16.31 -31.39 6.45
CA LEU A 223 -15.69 -30.17 5.96
C LEU A 223 -14.63 -30.43 4.90
N TRP A 224 -13.68 -31.33 5.18
CA TRP A 224 -12.57 -31.61 4.27
C TRP A 224 -13.01 -32.38 3.03
N ILE A 225 -13.97 -33.31 3.16
CA ILE A 225 -14.60 -33.97 2.01
C ILE A 225 -15.22 -32.90 1.09
N LEU A 226 -16.03 -32.01 1.66
CA LEU A 226 -16.66 -30.93 0.89
C LEU A 226 -15.60 -30.03 0.23
N ALA A 227 -14.56 -29.63 0.97
CA ALA A 227 -13.47 -28.78 0.45
C ALA A 227 -12.80 -29.38 -0.79
N VAL A 228 -12.45 -30.68 -0.73
CA VAL A 228 -11.74 -31.36 -1.81
C VAL A 228 -12.63 -31.55 -3.04
N TYR A 229 -13.89 -31.97 -2.86
CA TYR A 229 -14.79 -32.24 -3.98
C TYR A 229 -15.40 -30.97 -4.62
N THR A 230 -15.40 -29.84 -3.93
CA THR A 230 -15.97 -28.58 -4.46
C THR A 230 -14.92 -27.54 -4.85
N GLY A 231 -13.70 -27.64 -4.32
CA GLY A 231 -12.64 -26.65 -4.56
C GLY A 231 -12.95 -25.25 -4.02
N ILE A 232 -13.92 -25.12 -3.11
CA ILE A 232 -14.30 -23.84 -2.50
C ILE A 232 -13.14 -23.30 -1.65
N ARG A 233 -12.92 -21.98 -1.64
CA ARG A 233 -11.88 -21.39 -0.80
C ARG A 233 -12.27 -21.53 0.66
N HIS A 234 -11.31 -21.79 1.55
CA HIS A 234 -11.56 -21.97 2.98
C HIS A 234 -12.44 -20.90 3.62
N GLY A 235 -12.22 -19.61 3.30
CA GLY A 235 -13.05 -18.52 3.84
C GLY A 235 -14.50 -18.58 3.36
N GLU A 236 -14.74 -18.96 2.11
CA GLU A 236 -16.07 -19.18 1.55
C GLU A 236 -16.73 -20.41 2.20
N LEU A 237 -15.97 -21.50 2.33
CA LEU A 237 -16.41 -22.78 2.89
C LEU A 237 -16.90 -22.65 4.35
N VAL A 238 -16.14 -21.97 5.20
CA VAL A 238 -16.53 -21.77 6.61
C VAL A 238 -17.62 -20.72 6.80
N SER A 239 -17.96 -19.97 5.74
CA SER A 239 -19.05 -18.99 5.75
C SER A 239 -20.36 -19.49 5.14
N LEU A 240 -20.39 -20.76 4.71
CA LEU A 240 -21.59 -21.38 4.17
C LEU A 240 -22.68 -21.46 5.24
N ALA A 241 -23.90 -21.16 4.81
CA ALA A 241 -25.12 -21.40 5.55
C ALA A 241 -25.98 -22.43 4.82
N TRP A 242 -26.88 -23.12 5.53
CA TRP A 242 -27.76 -24.13 4.91
C TRP A 242 -28.65 -23.56 3.79
N GLU A 243 -29.00 -22.27 3.85
CA GLU A 243 -29.73 -21.55 2.80
C GLU A 243 -28.94 -21.41 1.48
N ASP A 244 -27.62 -21.60 1.51
CA ASP A 244 -26.77 -21.55 0.33
C ASP A 244 -26.76 -22.89 -0.43
N ILE A 245 -27.33 -23.96 0.16
CA ILE A 245 -27.21 -25.34 -0.30
C ILE A 245 -28.58 -25.85 -0.75
N ASP A 246 -28.70 -26.18 -2.03
CA ASP A 246 -29.86 -26.88 -2.56
C ASP A 246 -29.50 -28.35 -2.78
N LEU A 247 -29.92 -29.22 -1.85
CA LEU A 247 -29.69 -30.66 -1.92
C LEU A 247 -30.53 -31.34 -3.03
N LYS A 248 -31.65 -30.73 -3.47
CA LYS A 248 -32.48 -31.27 -4.57
C LYS A 248 -31.83 -30.97 -5.91
N ALA A 249 -31.46 -29.71 -6.13
CA ALA A 249 -30.73 -29.28 -7.33
C ALA A 249 -29.25 -29.71 -7.32
N ARG A 250 -28.75 -30.20 -6.18
CA ARG A 250 -27.35 -30.60 -5.95
C ARG A 250 -26.39 -29.45 -6.21
N THR A 251 -26.67 -28.29 -5.63
CA THR A 251 -25.86 -27.08 -5.81
C THR A 251 -25.52 -26.34 -4.53
N ILE A 252 -24.40 -25.62 -4.54
CA ILE A 252 -24.02 -24.62 -3.52
C ILE A 252 -23.86 -23.27 -4.19
N THR A 253 -24.46 -22.22 -3.62
CA THR A 253 -24.30 -20.83 -4.08
C THR A 253 -23.35 -20.08 -3.15
N ILE A 254 -22.23 -19.57 -3.66
CA ILE A 254 -21.24 -18.86 -2.84
C ILE A 254 -21.65 -17.41 -2.65
N ARG A 255 -22.09 -17.06 -1.43
CA ARG A 255 -22.58 -15.69 -1.09
C ARG A 255 -21.63 -14.90 -0.22
N ARG A 256 -20.86 -15.57 0.64
CA ARG A 256 -20.09 -14.96 1.72
C ARG A 256 -18.66 -15.50 1.73
N ASN A 257 -17.79 -14.80 2.45
CA ASN A 257 -16.44 -15.19 2.78
C ASN A 257 -16.12 -14.73 4.21
N TYR A 258 -15.70 -15.67 5.05
CA TYR A 258 -15.19 -15.40 6.39
C TYR A 258 -13.70 -15.10 6.34
N THR A 259 -13.30 -14.05 7.05
CA THR A 259 -11.94 -13.52 7.00
C THR A 259 -11.15 -13.86 8.25
N LYS A 260 -9.81 -13.72 8.18
CA LYS A 260 -8.94 -13.96 9.34
C LYS A 260 -9.18 -12.97 10.49
N LEU A 261 -9.82 -11.84 10.22
CA LEU A 261 -10.20 -10.85 11.23
C LEU A 261 -11.53 -11.19 11.93
N GLY A 262 -12.16 -12.32 11.59
CA GLY A 262 -13.44 -12.73 12.16
C GLY A 262 -14.65 -12.05 11.51
N GLU A 263 -14.46 -11.45 10.33
CA GLU A 263 -15.52 -10.68 9.65
C GLU A 263 -16.08 -11.47 8.45
N PHE A 264 -17.39 -11.37 8.23
CA PHE A 264 -18.03 -11.81 7.00
C PHE A 264 -17.99 -10.69 5.97
N THR A 265 -17.61 -11.06 4.74
CA THR A 265 -17.47 -10.15 3.59
C THR A 265 -18.03 -10.83 2.35
N PRO A 266 -18.44 -10.10 1.31
CA PRO A 266 -18.70 -10.70 0.02
C PRO A 266 -17.39 -11.29 -0.55
N PRO A 267 -17.46 -12.30 -1.44
CA PRO A 267 -16.31 -12.79 -2.16
C PRO A 267 -15.53 -11.67 -2.86
N LYS A 268 -14.21 -11.87 -2.95
CA LYS A 268 -13.25 -10.84 -3.40
C LYS A 268 -13.53 -10.30 -4.81
N THR A 269 -14.15 -11.11 -5.67
CA THR A 269 -14.44 -10.76 -7.07
C THR A 269 -15.95 -10.81 -7.31
N ASP A 270 -16.46 -9.90 -8.15
CA ASP A 270 -17.88 -9.94 -8.58
C ASP A 270 -18.24 -11.25 -9.25
N ALA A 271 -17.39 -11.72 -10.17
CA ALA A 271 -17.52 -13.04 -10.78
C ALA A 271 -17.46 -14.22 -9.78
N GLY A 272 -16.95 -13.97 -8.56
CA GLY A 272 -16.89 -14.97 -7.50
C GLY A 272 -18.13 -14.99 -6.61
N THR A 273 -18.95 -13.94 -6.66
CA THR A 273 -20.14 -13.74 -5.82
C THR A 273 -21.35 -14.29 -6.55
N GLY A 274 -22.14 -15.12 -5.87
CA GLY A 274 -23.32 -15.76 -6.47
C GLY A 274 -22.99 -16.90 -7.44
N ARG A 275 -21.73 -17.34 -7.52
CA ARG A 275 -21.37 -18.50 -8.35
C ARG A 275 -21.96 -19.78 -7.76
N THR A 276 -22.50 -20.63 -8.63
CA THR A 276 -23.09 -21.91 -8.28
C THR A 276 -22.10 -23.05 -8.55
N ILE A 277 -21.98 -23.98 -7.61
CA ILE A 277 -21.12 -25.16 -7.70
C ILE A 277 -22.01 -26.40 -7.68
N HIS A 278 -21.85 -27.27 -8.67
CA HIS A 278 -22.55 -28.55 -8.74
C HIS A 278 -21.87 -29.60 -7.87
N LEU A 279 -22.68 -30.38 -7.16
CA LEU A 279 -22.21 -31.34 -6.18
C LEU A 279 -22.17 -32.76 -6.74
N VAL A 280 -21.03 -33.41 -6.55
CA VAL A 280 -20.87 -34.85 -6.77
C VAL A 280 -21.37 -35.65 -5.55
N GLN A 281 -21.66 -36.94 -5.74
CA GLN A 281 -22.25 -37.79 -4.70
C GLN A 281 -21.50 -37.76 -3.36
N PRO A 282 -20.15 -37.89 -3.31
CA PRO A 282 -19.42 -37.81 -2.04
C PRO A 282 -19.60 -36.48 -1.29
N ALA A 283 -19.75 -35.36 -2.02
CA ALA A 283 -20.02 -34.07 -1.41
C ALA A 283 -21.45 -34.01 -0.85
N ILE A 284 -22.43 -34.58 -1.56
CA ILE A 284 -23.82 -34.67 -1.09
C ILE A 284 -23.91 -35.51 0.18
N ASP A 285 -23.19 -36.64 0.24
CA ASP A 285 -23.20 -37.52 1.40
C ASP A 285 -22.59 -36.83 2.63
N ALA A 286 -21.47 -36.10 2.43
CA ALA A 286 -20.88 -35.27 3.47
C ALA A 286 -21.83 -34.17 3.96
N LEU A 287 -22.57 -33.53 3.06
CA LEU A 287 -23.59 -32.54 3.42
C LEU A 287 -24.73 -33.18 4.20
N LYS A 288 -25.26 -34.33 3.80
CA LYS A 288 -26.31 -35.04 4.55
C LYS A 288 -25.85 -35.41 5.95
N SER A 289 -24.64 -35.96 6.08
CA SER A 289 -24.03 -36.23 7.40
C SER A 289 -23.88 -34.95 8.23
N GLN A 290 -23.52 -33.83 7.61
CA GLN A 290 -23.40 -32.55 8.32
C GLN A 290 -24.77 -31.99 8.75
N ALA A 291 -25.81 -32.22 7.95
CA ALA A 291 -27.17 -31.75 8.20
C ALA A 291 -27.73 -32.34 9.50
N GLU A 292 -27.48 -33.63 9.75
CA GLU A 292 -27.87 -34.32 10.99
C GLU A 292 -27.34 -33.62 12.25
N MET A 293 -26.19 -32.93 12.15
CA MET A 293 -25.55 -32.27 13.29
C MET A 293 -25.89 -30.77 13.41
N THR A 294 -26.20 -30.09 12.30
CA THR A 294 -26.24 -28.61 12.28
C THR A 294 -27.50 -28.02 11.66
N MET A 295 -28.29 -28.78 10.91
CA MET A 295 -29.47 -28.27 10.17
C MET A 295 -30.67 -27.93 11.08
N LEU A 296 -30.69 -28.43 12.31
CA LEU A 296 -31.67 -28.05 13.34
C LEU A 296 -31.03 -27.25 14.48
N GLY A 297 -29.84 -26.69 14.24
CA GLY A 297 -29.12 -25.87 15.21
C GLY A 297 -29.72 -24.49 15.43
N LYS A 298 -29.06 -23.69 16.27
CA LYS A 298 -29.44 -22.29 16.52
C LYS A 298 -29.08 -21.43 15.31
N GLN A 299 -30.00 -20.56 14.88
CA GLN A 299 -29.67 -19.52 13.90
C GLN A 299 -28.76 -18.46 14.53
N HIS A 300 -27.77 -18.01 13.77
CA HIS A 300 -26.84 -16.96 14.18
C HIS A 300 -27.11 -15.70 13.36
N SER A 301 -27.25 -14.55 14.02
CA SER A 301 -27.23 -13.26 13.33
C SER A 301 -25.79 -12.97 12.91
N VAL A 302 -25.58 -12.82 11.61
CA VAL A 302 -24.27 -12.59 11.00
C VAL A 302 -24.27 -11.24 10.31
N GLU A 303 -23.34 -10.38 10.71
CA GLU A 303 -23.07 -9.10 10.08
C GLU A 303 -22.13 -9.27 8.88
N VAL A 304 -22.65 -9.06 7.67
CA VAL A 304 -21.87 -9.08 6.43
C VAL A 304 -21.48 -7.67 6.05
N LYS A 305 -20.19 -7.35 6.17
CA LYS A 305 -19.64 -6.06 5.73
C LYS A 305 -19.62 -6.00 4.22
N GLN A 306 -20.37 -5.06 3.65
CA GLN A 306 -20.40 -4.83 2.20
C GLN A 306 -19.14 -4.11 1.74
N ARG A 307 -19.01 -3.96 0.41
CA ARG A 307 -17.87 -3.24 -0.19
C ARG A 307 -17.96 -1.73 0.03
N ASN A 308 -19.17 -1.19 0.11
CA ASN A 308 -19.39 0.21 0.44
C ASN A 308 -19.15 0.44 1.93
N MET A 309 -18.47 1.53 2.26
CA MET A 309 -18.15 1.85 3.65
C MET A 309 -19.44 2.06 4.46
N GLY A 310 -19.58 1.33 5.56
CA GLY A 310 -20.70 1.49 6.50
C GLY A 310 -21.94 0.65 6.19
N GLU A 311 -22.02 0.00 5.02
CA GLU A 311 -23.11 -0.92 4.71
C GLU A 311 -22.87 -2.29 5.36
N VAL A 312 -23.74 -2.65 6.29
CA VAL A 312 -23.75 -3.95 6.97
C VAL A 312 -25.10 -4.61 6.72
N LEU A 313 -25.05 -5.86 6.30
CA LEU A 313 -26.25 -6.66 6.07
C LEU A 313 -26.31 -7.76 7.12
N CYS A 314 -27.32 -7.68 8.00
CA CYS A 314 -27.55 -8.70 9.02
C CYS A 314 -28.36 -9.84 8.40
N ILE A 315 -27.83 -11.06 8.49
CA ILE A 315 -28.49 -12.26 7.98
C ILE A 315 -28.59 -13.25 9.13
N ASN A 316 -29.78 -13.80 9.36
CA ASN A 316 -29.93 -14.96 10.24
C ASN A 316 -29.51 -16.21 9.46
N ALA A 317 -28.30 -16.69 9.73
CA ALA A 317 -27.72 -17.82 9.04
C ALA A 317 -27.66 -19.03 9.98
N LEU A 318 -28.12 -20.17 9.49
CA LEU A 318 -27.80 -21.46 10.11
C LEU A 318 -26.48 -21.95 9.52
N LEU A 319 -25.40 -21.71 10.23
CA LEU A 319 -24.05 -21.96 9.73
C LEU A 319 -23.79 -23.45 9.52
N PHE A 320 -23.17 -23.77 8.39
CA PHE A 320 -22.72 -25.12 8.01
C PHE A 320 -21.72 -25.71 9.03
N LEU A 321 -20.96 -24.83 9.69
CA LEU A 321 -20.09 -25.15 10.81
C LEU A 321 -20.50 -24.35 12.03
N VAL A 322 -20.67 -25.03 13.17
CA VAL A 322 -20.70 -24.36 14.47
C VAL A 322 -19.26 -24.20 14.91
N LEU A 323 -18.65 -23.04 14.61
CA LEU A 323 -17.35 -22.66 15.15
C LEU A 323 -17.54 -22.44 16.66
N ARG A 324 -17.24 -23.47 17.47
CA ARG A 324 -16.99 -23.31 18.90
C ARG A 324 -15.57 -22.82 19.12
#